data_AF-A0A953V4P8-F1
#
_entry.id   AF-A0A953V4P8-F1
#
_cell.length_a   1.000
_cell.length_b   1.000
_cell.length_c   1.000
_cell.angle_alpha   90.00
_cell.angle_beta   90.00
_cell.angle_gamma   90.00
#
_symmetry.space_group_name_H-M   'P 1'
#
loop_
_entity.id
_entity.type
_entity.pdbx_description
1 polymer ?
#
loop_
_entity_poly.entity_id
_entity_poly.type
_entity_poly.pdbx_seq_one_letter_code
_entity_poly.pdbx_strand_id
1 'polypeptide(L)'
;MYRRFAILITLAVAAFGATTRLYLKDGDYQIVREYQVLQDRVRYFSTERGDWEEIPLELVDLERTKKDAAERQAAVEADAKEQDVEDKAIRAERKEAARVPDEPGVYYITGDKIQSLKMAEVEVNSSKGRSVLKVLSPIPIVPGKSSVEVKGESAAYRAPGDKPEFYIRLSDDERFGIIKLAKKKNARLLENIAILPVTNEVLEDLKLVATFKRQTSERTYKIWPEKPLEPGEYALVQYSEGALNWQVWDFGIGAPAK
;
A
#
# COMPACT_ATOMS: atom_id res chain seq x y z
N MET A 1 -4.57 -74.14 -29.37
CA MET A 1 -3.28 -73.55 -28.94
C MET A 1 -3.52 -72.06 -28.71
N TYR A 2 -3.96 -71.68 -27.52
CA TYR A 2 -4.38 -70.30 -27.21
C TYR A 2 -3.15 -69.44 -26.88
N ARG A 3 -2.78 -68.54 -27.80
CA ARG A 3 -1.77 -67.49 -27.56
C ARG A 3 -2.41 -66.40 -26.68
N ARG A 4 -1.99 -66.32 -25.42
CA ARG A 4 -2.33 -65.21 -24.52
C ARG A 4 -1.56 -63.97 -24.96
N PHE A 5 -2.26 -62.97 -25.48
CA PHE A 5 -1.73 -61.63 -25.64
C PHE A 5 -1.64 -60.98 -24.25
N ALA A 6 -0.43 -60.68 -23.78
CA ALA A 6 -0.23 -59.83 -22.61
C ALA A 6 -0.40 -58.38 -23.05
N ILE A 7 -1.44 -57.71 -22.54
CA ILE A 7 -1.69 -56.28 -22.75
C ILE A 7 -0.86 -55.53 -21.71
N LEU A 8 0.19 -54.85 -22.18
CA LEU A 8 1.02 -53.97 -21.36
C LEU A 8 0.32 -52.61 -21.25
N ILE A 9 -0.38 -52.35 -20.13
CA ILE A 9 -0.95 -51.03 -19.85
C ILE A 9 0.13 -50.19 -19.18
N THR A 10 0.93 -49.46 -19.96
CA THR A 10 1.86 -48.45 -19.46
C THR A 10 1.12 -47.14 -19.21
N LEU A 11 0.68 -46.93 -17.96
CA LEU A 11 0.23 -45.60 -17.52
C LEU A 11 1.44 -44.82 -17.02
N ALA A 12 2.07 -44.04 -17.90
CA ALA A 12 3.13 -43.10 -17.54
C ALA A 12 2.50 -41.76 -17.13
N VAL A 13 2.41 -41.50 -15.82
CA VAL A 13 2.07 -40.16 -15.31
C VAL A 13 3.38 -39.40 -15.12
N ALA A 14 3.79 -38.68 -16.16
CA ALA A 14 4.98 -37.82 -16.11
C ALA A 14 4.61 -36.47 -15.45
N ALA A 15 4.91 -36.32 -14.17
CA ALA A 15 4.92 -35.01 -13.50
C ALA A 15 6.33 -34.41 -13.64
N PHE A 16 6.55 -33.56 -14.65
CA PHE A 16 7.84 -32.91 -14.86
C PHE A 16 8.13 -31.89 -13.75
N GLY A 17 9.13 -32.17 -12.90
CA GLY A 17 9.83 -31.17 -12.07
C GLY A 17 9.52 -31.16 -10.57
N ALA A 18 8.45 -31.80 -10.12
CA ALA A 18 8.10 -31.90 -8.70
C ALA A 18 8.40 -33.31 -8.15
N THR A 19 9.02 -33.40 -6.98
CA THR A 19 9.21 -34.68 -6.29
C THR A 19 7.88 -35.21 -5.77
N THR A 20 7.64 -36.49 -5.98
CA THR A 20 6.42 -37.20 -5.57
C THR A 20 6.74 -38.17 -4.45
N ARG A 21 5.88 -38.26 -3.44
CA ARG A 21 5.99 -39.31 -2.42
C ARG A 21 5.27 -40.57 -2.90
N LEU A 22 6.04 -41.62 -3.17
CA LEU A 22 5.52 -42.95 -3.46
C LEU A 22 5.30 -43.67 -2.14
N TYR A 23 4.04 -43.82 -1.72
CA TYR A 23 3.70 -44.44 -0.45
C TYR A 23 3.72 -45.97 -0.52
N LEU A 24 4.21 -46.58 0.55
CA LEU A 24 4.20 -48.02 0.78
C LEU A 24 3.08 -48.38 1.75
N LYS A 25 2.60 -49.63 1.69
CA LYS A 25 1.47 -50.10 2.52
C LYS A 25 1.82 -50.25 4.01
N ASP A 26 3.09 -50.33 4.34
CA ASP A 26 3.61 -50.32 5.72
C ASP A 26 3.59 -48.91 6.35
N GLY A 27 3.28 -47.88 5.56
CA GLY A 27 3.17 -46.49 6.00
C GLY A 27 4.38 -45.63 5.67
N ASP A 28 5.48 -46.22 5.18
CA ASP A 28 6.66 -45.49 4.74
C ASP A 28 6.47 -44.87 3.34
N TYR A 29 7.39 -44.02 2.90
CA TYR A 29 7.35 -43.42 1.56
C TYR A 29 8.73 -43.23 0.95
N GLN A 30 8.80 -43.34 -0.38
CA GLN A 30 9.99 -43.03 -1.16
C GLN A 30 9.79 -41.70 -1.88
N ILE A 31 10.81 -40.84 -1.91
CA ILE A 31 10.78 -39.60 -2.70
C ILE A 31 11.28 -39.93 -4.10
N VAL A 32 10.38 -39.77 -5.07
CA VAL A 32 10.63 -40.18 -6.45
C VAL A 32 10.41 -39.01 -7.39
N ARG A 33 11.19 -38.94 -8.46
CA ARG A 33 11.01 -37.93 -9.52
C ARG A 33 9.89 -38.34 -10.48
N GLU A 34 9.84 -39.62 -10.79
CA GLU A 34 8.88 -40.22 -11.72
C GLU A 34 8.67 -41.69 -11.35
N TYR A 35 7.48 -42.23 -11.67
CA TYR A 35 7.18 -43.64 -11.49
C TYR A 35 6.31 -44.17 -12.62
N GLN A 36 6.47 -45.46 -12.91
CA GLN A 36 5.78 -46.22 -13.94
C GLN A 36 5.17 -47.45 -13.29
N VAL A 37 3.85 -47.59 -13.42
CA VAL A 37 3.14 -48.78 -12.93
C VAL A 37 3.18 -49.84 -14.02
N LEU A 38 3.84 -50.97 -13.73
CA LEU A 38 3.86 -52.18 -14.56
C LEU A 38 2.90 -53.23 -13.96
N GLN A 39 2.80 -54.40 -14.59
CA GLN A 39 1.80 -55.40 -14.25
C GLN A 39 1.98 -56.01 -12.84
N ASP A 40 3.23 -56.26 -12.42
CA ASP A 40 3.59 -56.88 -11.13
C ASP A 40 4.41 -55.95 -10.21
N ARG A 41 4.90 -54.81 -10.74
CA ARG A 41 5.85 -53.93 -10.06
C ARG A 41 5.65 -52.46 -10.44
N VAL A 42 6.09 -51.57 -9.56
CA VAL A 42 6.22 -50.14 -9.82
C VAL A 42 7.70 -49.84 -9.98
N ARG A 43 8.06 -49.29 -11.15
CA ARG A 43 9.41 -48.81 -11.43
C ARG A 43 9.47 -47.31 -11.18
N TYR A 44 10.38 -46.81 -10.37
CA TYR A 44 10.47 -45.38 -10.03
C TYR A 44 11.90 -44.86 -10.07
N PHE A 45 12.06 -43.57 -10.29
CA PHE A 45 13.35 -42.89 -10.26
C PHE A 45 13.56 -42.26 -8.87
N SER A 46 14.45 -42.84 -8.07
CA SER A 46 14.77 -42.34 -6.73
C SER A 46 15.52 -41.02 -6.81
N THR A 47 15.05 -39.97 -6.12
CA THR A 47 15.82 -38.70 -6.06
C THR A 47 17.01 -38.76 -5.14
N GLU A 48 17.04 -39.72 -4.22
CA GLU A 48 18.15 -39.88 -3.27
C GLU A 48 19.33 -40.60 -3.93
N ARG A 49 19.04 -41.62 -4.74
CA ARG A 49 20.06 -42.43 -5.40
C ARG A 49 20.31 -42.02 -6.85
N GLY A 50 19.43 -41.23 -7.44
CA GLY A 50 19.56 -40.75 -8.82
C GLY A 50 19.47 -41.87 -9.87
N ASP A 51 18.81 -42.99 -9.53
CA ASP A 51 18.69 -44.16 -10.40
C ASP A 51 17.27 -44.75 -10.35
N TRP A 52 16.99 -45.63 -11.32
CA TRP A 52 15.74 -46.36 -11.42
C TRP A 52 15.73 -47.59 -10.52
N GLU A 53 14.68 -47.73 -9.73
CA GLU A 53 14.44 -48.83 -8.81
C GLU A 53 13.08 -49.47 -9.07
N GLU A 54 12.88 -50.69 -8.56
CA GLU A 54 11.65 -51.46 -8.74
C GLU A 54 11.13 -52.00 -7.40
N ILE A 55 9.84 -51.82 -7.14
CA ILE A 55 9.14 -52.37 -5.96
C ILE A 55 7.90 -53.16 -6.42
N PRO A 56 7.60 -54.33 -5.84
CA PRO A 56 6.36 -55.06 -6.13
C PRO A 56 5.12 -54.19 -5.95
N LEU A 57 4.18 -54.27 -6.90
CA LEU A 57 2.96 -53.46 -6.89
C LEU A 57 2.12 -53.70 -5.62
N GLU A 58 2.18 -54.92 -5.07
CA GLU A 58 1.46 -55.30 -3.85
C GLU A 58 1.91 -54.53 -2.61
N LEU A 59 3.14 -53.97 -2.60
CA LEU A 59 3.69 -53.22 -1.48
C LEU A 59 3.46 -51.70 -1.61
N VAL A 60 3.01 -51.23 -2.77
CA VAL A 60 2.80 -49.81 -3.05
C VAL A 60 1.33 -49.42 -2.82
N ASP A 61 1.12 -48.30 -2.14
CA ASP A 61 -0.18 -47.64 -2.02
C ASP A 61 -0.32 -46.53 -3.07
N LEU A 62 -0.84 -46.91 -4.24
CA LEU A 62 -1.07 -45.99 -5.35
C LEU A 62 -2.24 -45.03 -5.10
N GLU A 63 -3.22 -45.40 -4.28
CA GLU A 63 -4.36 -44.53 -3.98
C GLU A 63 -3.90 -43.36 -3.12
N ARG A 64 -3.13 -43.65 -2.06
CA ARG A 64 -2.53 -42.63 -1.21
C ARG A 64 -1.56 -41.74 -1.98
N THR A 65 -0.72 -42.34 -2.82
CA THR A 65 0.22 -41.60 -3.69
C THR A 65 -0.50 -40.63 -4.61
N LYS A 66 -1.57 -41.06 -5.30
CA LYS A 66 -2.34 -40.19 -6.20
C LYS A 66 -3.09 -39.09 -5.45
N LYS A 67 -3.69 -39.42 -4.31
CA LYS A 67 -4.42 -38.45 -3.48
C LYS A 67 -3.49 -37.33 -3.00
N ASP A 68 -2.36 -37.70 -2.42
CA ASP A 68 -1.38 -36.75 -1.90
C ASP A 68 -0.70 -35.93 -3.02
N ALA A 69 -0.44 -36.53 -4.20
CA ALA A 69 0.01 -35.78 -5.37
C ALA A 69 -1.03 -34.75 -5.84
N ALA A 70 -2.32 -35.11 -5.85
CA ALA A 70 -3.39 -34.20 -6.22
C ALA A 70 -3.58 -33.06 -5.20
N GLU A 71 -3.50 -33.36 -3.90
CA GLU A 71 -3.59 -32.36 -2.83
C GLU A 71 -2.43 -31.36 -2.90
N ARG A 72 -1.20 -31.83 -3.11
CA ARG A 72 -0.04 -30.93 -3.29
C ARG A 72 -0.16 -30.08 -4.55
N GLN A 73 -0.57 -30.68 -5.67
CA GLN A 73 -0.76 -29.94 -6.91
C GLN A 73 -1.82 -28.85 -6.74
N ALA A 74 -2.93 -29.16 -6.07
CA ALA A 74 -3.97 -28.19 -5.75
C ALA A 74 -3.46 -27.07 -4.83
N ALA A 75 -2.63 -27.38 -3.84
CA ALA A 75 -2.00 -26.39 -2.97
C ALA A 75 -1.06 -25.46 -3.75
N VAL A 76 -0.17 -26.00 -4.58
CA VAL A 76 0.74 -25.21 -5.43
C VAL A 76 -0.03 -24.32 -6.40
N GLU A 77 -1.11 -24.83 -7.01
CA GLU A 77 -1.96 -24.04 -7.89
C GLU A 77 -2.74 -22.95 -7.17
N ALA A 78 -3.17 -23.20 -5.93
CA ALA A 78 -3.80 -22.18 -5.09
C ALA A 78 -2.79 -21.08 -4.74
N ASP A 79 -1.62 -21.45 -4.24
CA ASP A 79 -0.54 -20.51 -3.89
C ASP A 79 -0.11 -19.69 -5.12
N ALA A 80 0.06 -20.32 -6.29
CA ALA A 80 0.44 -19.62 -7.52
C ALA A 80 -0.65 -18.65 -8.01
N LYS A 81 -1.94 -18.98 -7.81
CA LYS A 81 -3.05 -18.07 -8.13
C LYS A 81 -3.09 -16.89 -7.17
N GLU A 82 -2.86 -17.12 -5.87
CA GLU A 82 -2.77 -16.05 -4.88
C GLU A 82 -1.60 -15.11 -5.21
N GLN A 83 -0.42 -15.67 -5.49
CA GLN A 83 0.75 -14.89 -5.89
C GLN A 83 0.53 -14.10 -7.19
N ASP A 84 -0.10 -14.68 -8.22
CA ASP A 84 -0.38 -13.94 -9.46
C ASP A 84 -1.41 -12.81 -9.24
N VAL A 85 -2.38 -13.00 -8.34
CA VAL A 85 -3.32 -11.94 -7.95
C VAL A 85 -2.59 -10.80 -7.24
N GLU A 86 -1.73 -11.13 -6.26
CA GLU A 86 -0.90 -10.14 -5.55
C GLU A 86 0.03 -9.40 -6.50
N ASP A 87 0.76 -10.12 -7.35
CA ASP A 87 1.68 -9.53 -8.32
C ASP A 87 0.96 -8.64 -9.35
N LYS A 88 -0.25 -9.03 -9.78
CA LYS A 88 -1.07 -8.20 -10.65
C LYS A 88 -1.50 -6.91 -9.96
N ALA A 89 -1.89 -6.98 -8.69
CA ALA A 89 -2.24 -5.80 -7.90
C ALA A 89 -1.03 -4.84 -7.75
N ILE A 90 0.15 -5.38 -7.40
CA ILE A 90 1.39 -4.61 -7.31
C ILE A 90 1.77 -3.99 -8.66
N ARG A 91 1.66 -4.75 -9.75
CA ARG A 91 1.95 -4.26 -11.12
C ARG A 91 0.97 -3.15 -11.55
N ALA A 92 -0.31 -3.28 -11.23
CA ALA A 92 -1.32 -2.27 -11.53
C ALA A 92 -1.02 -0.97 -10.76
N GLU A 93 -0.68 -1.09 -9.49
CA GLU A 93 -0.33 0.05 -8.67
C GLU A 93 0.96 0.74 -9.11
N ARG A 94 2.01 -0.01 -9.48
CA ARG A 94 3.23 0.58 -10.04
C ARG A 94 2.95 1.36 -11.32
N LYS A 95 2.04 0.87 -12.17
CA LYS A 95 1.62 1.61 -13.37
C LYS A 95 0.88 2.90 -13.01
N GLU A 96 0.05 2.87 -11.96
CA GLU A 96 -0.66 4.05 -11.47
C GLU A 96 0.31 5.10 -10.93
N ALA A 97 1.29 4.68 -10.13
CA ALA A 97 2.34 5.55 -9.61
C ALA A 97 3.24 6.13 -10.72
N ALA A 98 3.58 5.35 -11.75
CA ALA A 98 4.37 5.81 -12.89
C ALA A 98 3.65 6.86 -13.74
N ARG A 99 2.33 7.03 -13.58
CA ARG A 99 1.56 8.07 -14.26
C ARG A 99 1.61 9.41 -13.51
N VAL A 100 1.99 9.41 -12.23
CA VAL A 100 2.11 10.66 -11.44
C VAL A 100 3.14 11.55 -12.13
N PRO A 101 2.78 12.81 -12.47
CA PRO A 101 3.71 13.72 -13.13
C PRO A 101 5.01 13.94 -12.34
N ASP A 102 6.05 14.36 -13.07
CA ASP A 102 7.36 14.61 -12.45
C ASP A 102 7.42 15.88 -11.59
N GLU A 103 6.42 16.74 -11.74
CA GLU A 103 6.30 18.00 -11.02
C GLU A 103 5.87 17.76 -9.57
N PRO A 104 6.49 18.45 -8.59
CA PRO A 104 6.01 18.44 -7.22
C PRO A 104 4.57 18.93 -7.12
N GLY A 105 3.77 18.25 -6.31
CA GLY A 105 2.36 18.58 -6.16
C GLY A 105 1.52 17.41 -5.66
N VAL A 106 0.21 17.67 -5.56
CA VAL A 106 -0.78 16.68 -5.15
C VAL A 106 -1.66 16.32 -6.34
N TYR A 107 -1.87 15.02 -6.51
CA TYR A 107 -2.59 14.42 -7.61
C TYR A 107 -3.66 13.47 -7.08
N TYR A 108 -4.83 13.52 -7.71
CA TYR A 108 -5.89 12.55 -7.52
C TYR A 108 -6.03 11.70 -8.79
N ILE A 109 -6.01 10.38 -8.64
CA ILE A 109 -6.12 9.45 -9.77
C ILE A 109 -7.47 8.75 -9.71
N THR A 110 -8.19 8.76 -10.83
CA THR A 110 -9.48 8.07 -10.98
C THR A 110 -9.47 7.27 -12.27
N GLY A 111 -9.21 5.96 -12.16
CA GLY A 111 -9.04 5.10 -13.32
C GLY A 111 -7.86 5.58 -14.18
N ASP A 112 -8.15 6.08 -15.38
CA ASP A 112 -7.15 6.61 -16.31
C ASP A 112 -6.97 8.13 -16.26
N LYS A 113 -7.74 8.85 -15.45
CA LYS A 113 -7.64 10.30 -15.33
C LYS A 113 -6.79 10.70 -14.13
N ILE A 114 -5.89 11.65 -14.35
CA ILE A 114 -5.09 12.29 -13.31
C ILE A 114 -5.54 13.73 -13.21
N GLN A 115 -5.85 14.17 -12.00
CA GLN A 115 -6.20 15.55 -11.70
C GLN A 115 -5.19 16.11 -10.71
N SER A 116 -4.48 17.18 -11.08
CA SER A 116 -3.66 17.91 -10.11
C SER A 116 -4.53 18.85 -9.28
N LEU A 117 -4.23 18.90 -7.98
CA LEU A 117 -4.81 19.89 -7.08
C LEU A 117 -3.98 21.18 -7.21
N LYS A 118 -4.68 22.32 -7.21
CA LYS A 118 -4.01 23.61 -7.21
C LYS A 118 -3.49 23.92 -5.81
N MET A 119 -2.30 24.49 -5.74
CA MET A 119 -1.77 24.99 -4.47
C MET A 119 -2.64 26.17 -4.00
N ALA A 120 -3.04 26.14 -2.74
CA ALA A 120 -3.87 27.15 -2.12
C ALA A 120 -3.03 28.34 -1.66
N GLU A 121 -3.63 29.53 -1.67
CA GLU A 121 -3.00 30.75 -1.16
C GLU A 121 -3.07 30.76 0.37
N VAL A 122 -1.91 30.81 1.02
CA VAL A 122 -1.75 30.77 2.48
C VAL A 122 -1.30 32.13 2.97
N GLU A 123 -1.98 32.66 3.99
CA GLU A 123 -1.66 33.92 4.64
C GLU A 123 -1.41 33.72 6.14
N VAL A 124 -0.35 34.33 6.67
CA VAL A 124 -0.03 34.31 8.10
C VAL A 124 -0.46 35.63 8.73
N ASN A 125 -1.55 35.61 9.49
CA ASN A 125 -2.09 36.79 10.14
C ASN A 125 -1.59 36.89 11.59
N SER A 126 -0.85 37.96 11.92
CA SER A 126 -0.31 38.18 13.26
C SER A 126 -1.20 39.11 14.09
N SER A 127 -1.51 38.71 15.34
CA SER A 127 -2.36 39.50 16.25
C SER A 127 -1.59 40.66 16.90
N LYS A 128 -1.27 41.69 16.10
CA LYS A 128 -0.49 42.88 16.52
C LYS A 128 -1.16 43.73 17.62
N GLY A 129 -2.44 43.51 17.93
CA GLY A 129 -3.28 44.38 18.80
C GLY A 129 -2.99 44.36 20.32
N ARG A 130 -2.11 43.50 20.85
CA ARG A 130 -1.64 43.59 22.25
C ARG A 130 -0.32 44.34 22.41
N SER A 131 0.19 44.96 21.35
CA SER A 131 1.42 45.75 21.36
C SER A 131 1.40 46.96 22.31
N VAL A 132 0.22 47.40 22.78
CA VAL A 132 0.09 48.52 23.74
C VAL A 132 0.67 48.15 25.12
N LEU A 133 0.85 46.86 25.43
CA LEU A 133 1.59 46.41 26.63
C LEU A 133 3.12 46.55 26.50
N LYS A 134 3.66 46.91 25.33
CA LYS A 134 5.10 47.20 25.15
C LYS A 134 5.55 48.50 25.83
N VAL A 135 4.62 49.35 26.27
CA VAL A 135 4.96 50.65 26.87
C VAL A 135 5.66 50.50 28.24
N LEU A 136 5.57 49.33 28.89
CA LEU A 136 6.11 49.10 30.24
C LEU A 136 7.40 48.25 30.31
N SER A 137 7.88 47.69 29.19
CA SER A 137 9.08 46.85 29.17
C SER A 137 9.73 46.87 27.77
N PRO A 138 11.03 47.21 27.64
CA PRO A 138 11.74 47.21 26.35
C PRO A 138 11.97 45.81 25.77
N ILE A 139 11.79 44.75 26.57
CA ILE A 139 11.91 43.35 26.12
C ILE A 139 10.51 42.74 26.05
N PRO A 140 10.02 42.32 24.87
CA PRO A 140 8.76 41.59 24.75
C PRO A 140 8.91 40.19 25.36
N ILE A 141 8.16 39.90 26.43
CA ILE A 141 8.24 38.62 27.17
C ILE A 141 7.18 37.61 26.68
N VAL A 142 6.11 38.07 26.01
CA VAL A 142 4.96 37.24 25.64
C VAL A 142 5.05 36.79 24.17
N PRO A 143 4.87 35.50 23.85
CA PRO A 143 4.80 35.00 22.48
C PRO A 143 3.70 35.68 21.64
N GLY A 144 4.05 36.07 20.41
CA GLY A 144 3.10 36.63 19.45
C GLY A 144 2.22 35.53 18.86
N LYS A 145 0.90 35.63 18.99
CA LYS A 145 -0.02 34.65 18.37
C LYS A 145 -0.27 35.04 16.91
N SER A 146 -0.14 34.07 16.01
CA SER A 146 -0.50 34.23 14.60
C SER A 146 -1.37 33.06 14.14
N SER A 147 -2.18 33.28 13.11
CA SER A 147 -2.97 32.23 12.48
C SER A 147 -2.51 32.02 11.04
N VAL A 148 -2.36 30.77 10.65
CA VAL A 148 -2.10 30.38 9.26
C VAL A 148 -3.44 30.06 8.62
N GLU A 149 -3.76 30.79 7.56
CA GLU A 149 -5.08 30.77 6.93
C GLU A 149 -4.98 30.45 5.45
N VAL A 150 -5.87 29.58 4.99
CA VAL A 150 -6.09 29.30 3.58
C VAL A 150 -7.20 30.21 3.07
N LYS A 151 -6.95 30.92 1.97
CA LYS A 151 -7.93 31.83 1.39
C LYS A 151 -9.18 31.09 0.88
N GLY A 152 -10.33 31.75 1.00
CA GLY A 152 -11.61 31.23 0.53
C GLY A 152 -12.31 30.35 1.56
N GLU A 153 -13.64 30.29 1.47
CA GLU A 153 -14.50 29.61 2.44
C GLU A 153 -14.63 28.10 2.18
N SER A 154 -14.35 27.66 0.94
CA SER A 154 -14.44 26.27 0.52
C SER A 154 -13.42 25.94 -0.56
N ALA A 155 -12.96 24.70 -0.57
CA ALA A 155 -12.04 24.20 -1.57
C ALA A 155 -12.72 24.12 -2.94
N ALA A 156 -11.96 24.47 -3.98
CA ALA A 156 -12.42 24.30 -5.36
C ALA A 156 -12.55 22.81 -5.72
N TYR A 157 -11.66 21.96 -5.18
CA TYR A 157 -11.68 20.53 -5.41
C TYR A 157 -12.53 19.81 -4.35
N ARG A 158 -13.46 18.96 -4.79
CA ARG A 158 -14.22 18.05 -3.93
C ARG A 158 -13.78 16.63 -4.21
N ALA A 159 -13.22 15.98 -3.20
CA ALA A 159 -12.77 14.61 -3.33
C ALA A 159 -13.99 13.66 -3.31
N PRO A 160 -14.01 12.62 -4.14
CA PRO A 160 -15.10 11.67 -4.14
C PRO A 160 -14.97 10.70 -2.96
N GLY A 161 -16.10 10.36 -2.35
CA GLY A 161 -16.15 9.51 -1.16
C GLY A 161 -15.64 10.21 0.12
N ASP A 162 -15.47 9.42 1.17
CA ASP A 162 -14.98 9.86 2.49
C ASP A 162 -13.55 9.36 2.81
N LYS A 163 -13.01 8.47 1.97
CA LYS A 163 -11.63 7.97 2.05
C LYS A 163 -10.88 8.27 0.74
N PRO A 164 -10.58 9.54 0.45
CA PRO A 164 -9.85 9.86 -0.77
C PRO A 164 -8.40 9.39 -0.68
N GLU A 165 -7.91 8.88 -1.80
CA GLU A 165 -6.53 8.47 -1.97
C GLU A 165 -5.81 9.47 -2.86
N PHE A 166 -4.76 10.10 -2.34
CA PHE A 166 -3.97 11.08 -3.06
C PHE A 166 -2.57 10.55 -3.31
N TYR A 167 -1.97 11.01 -4.40
CA TYR A 167 -0.54 10.91 -4.64
C TYR A 167 0.07 12.29 -4.38
N ILE A 168 1.08 12.36 -3.53
CA ILE A 168 1.85 13.57 -3.29
C ILE A 168 3.28 13.33 -3.75
N ARG A 169 3.77 14.21 -4.62
CA ARG A 169 5.18 14.27 -4.99
C ARG A 169 5.81 15.46 -4.28
N LEU A 170 6.73 15.19 -3.37
CA LEU A 170 7.35 16.21 -2.55
C LEU A 170 8.37 17.01 -3.36
N SER A 171 8.45 18.31 -3.09
CA SER A 171 9.49 19.17 -3.68
C SER A 171 10.85 19.00 -3.00
N ASP A 172 10.86 18.61 -1.73
CA ASP A 172 12.04 18.35 -0.91
C ASP A 172 11.69 17.28 0.15
N ASP A 173 12.67 16.79 0.89
CA ASP A 173 12.48 15.75 1.92
C ASP A 173 11.87 16.34 3.21
N GLU A 174 10.63 16.85 3.08
CA GLU A 174 9.87 17.54 4.11
C GLU A 174 8.76 16.67 4.73
N ARG A 175 8.21 17.13 5.87
CA ARG A 175 7.04 16.49 6.48
C ARG A 175 5.81 16.79 5.63
N PHE A 176 4.88 15.83 5.58
CA PHE A 176 3.59 16.02 4.92
C PHE A 176 2.47 15.26 5.61
N GLY A 177 1.23 15.68 5.40
CA GLY A 177 0.06 15.03 5.99
C GLY A 177 -1.26 15.67 5.58
N ILE A 178 -2.36 15.11 6.09
CA ILE A 178 -3.70 15.68 5.93
C ILE A 178 -4.07 16.42 7.21
N ILE A 179 -4.62 17.62 7.09
CA ILE A 179 -5.16 18.41 8.21
C ILE A 179 -6.62 18.78 7.93
N LYS A 180 -7.45 18.83 8.98
CA LYS A 180 -8.82 19.37 8.89
C LYS A 180 -8.77 20.88 9.07
N LEU A 181 -9.33 21.62 8.13
CA LEU A 181 -9.38 23.07 8.19
C LEU A 181 -10.60 23.54 8.98
N ALA A 182 -10.41 24.49 9.89
CA ALA A 182 -11.50 25.10 10.64
C ALA A 182 -12.09 26.26 9.83
N LYS A 183 -13.42 26.42 9.88
CA LYS A 183 -14.10 27.53 9.20
C LYS A 183 -13.70 28.87 9.81
N LYS A 184 -13.50 29.87 8.95
CA LYS A 184 -13.33 31.27 9.32
C LYS A 184 -14.07 32.16 8.32
N LYS A 185 -14.31 33.43 8.67
CA LYS A 185 -14.96 34.38 7.76
C LYS A 185 -14.04 34.64 6.55
N ASN A 186 -14.50 34.36 5.34
CA ASN A 186 -13.75 34.52 4.08
C ASN A 186 -12.44 33.70 3.95
N ALA A 187 -12.17 32.78 4.89
CA ALA A 187 -10.94 31.99 4.94
C ALA A 187 -11.17 30.68 5.69
N ARG A 188 -10.18 29.80 5.67
CA ARG A 188 -10.16 28.56 6.45
C ARG A 188 -8.89 28.53 7.28
N LEU A 189 -9.04 28.36 8.58
CA LEU A 189 -7.91 28.29 9.51
C LEU A 189 -7.24 26.93 9.37
N LEU A 190 -5.94 26.95 9.07
CA LEU A 190 -5.08 25.77 9.02
C LEU A 190 -4.51 25.48 10.40
N GLU A 191 -3.88 26.47 11.03
CA GLU A 191 -3.27 26.29 12.36
C GLU A 191 -3.13 27.63 13.09
N ASN A 192 -3.09 27.60 14.43
CA ASN A 192 -2.66 28.74 15.23
C ASN A 192 -1.23 28.51 15.73
N ILE A 193 -0.34 29.46 15.46
CA ILE A 193 1.07 29.40 15.84
C ILE A 193 1.40 30.45 16.90
N ALA A 194 2.41 30.18 17.70
CA ALA A 194 2.99 31.16 18.63
C ALA A 194 4.46 31.41 18.28
N ILE A 195 4.81 32.67 18.05
CA ILE A 195 6.18 33.06 17.70
C ILE A 195 6.86 33.62 18.95
N LEU A 196 7.95 32.98 19.39
CA LEU A 196 8.72 33.41 20.54
C LEU A 196 9.46 34.73 20.25
N PRO A 197 9.40 35.71 21.18
CA PRO A 197 10.15 36.95 21.01
C PRO A 197 11.66 36.68 21.10
N VAL A 198 12.47 37.52 20.44
CA VAL A 198 13.94 37.45 20.39
C VAL A 198 14.48 36.29 19.54
N THR A 199 14.02 35.06 19.73
CA THR A 199 14.48 33.90 18.96
C THR A 199 13.77 33.74 17.62
N ASN A 200 12.55 34.29 17.47
CA ASN A 200 11.65 34.07 16.33
C ASN A 200 11.30 32.60 16.10
N GLU A 201 11.46 31.75 17.12
CA GLU A 201 11.06 30.34 17.06
C GLU A 201 9.53 30.23 16.94
N VAL A 202 9.07 29.36 16.05
CA VAL A 202 7.66 29.12 15.79
C VAL A 202 7.22 27.86 16.55
N LEU A 203 6.30 28.04 17.49
CA LEU A 203 5.63 26.94 18.19
C LEU A 203 4.34 26.60 17.45
N GLU A 204 4.27 25.36 16.96
CA GLU A 204 3.19 24.81 16.15
C GLU A 204 2.51 23.64 16.89
N ASP A 205 1.18 23.50 16.76
CA ASP A 205 0.41 22.34 17.27
C ASP A 205 -0.38 21.70 16.12
N LEU A 206 0.34 21.24 15.09
CA LEU A 206 -0.25 20.68 13.87
C LEU A 206 -1.06 19.41 14.16
N LYS A 207 -2.39 19.53 14.05
CA LYS A 207 -3.32 18.41 14.26
C LYS A 207 -3.53 17.61 12.98
N LEU A 208 -2.55 16.76 12.68
CA LEU A 208 -2.64 15.85 11.53
C LEU A 208 -3.72 14.79 11.73
N VAL A 209 -4.44 14.51 10.66
CA VAL A 209 -5.35 13.36 10.56
C VAL A 209 -4.51 12.09 10.44
N ALA A 210 -4.94 11.05 11.15
CA ALA A 210 -4.32 9.72 11.03
C ALA A 210 -4.43 9.21 9.59
N THR A 211 -3.29 8.92 8.97
CA THR A 211 -3.18 8.58 7.55
C THR A 211 -2.23 7.41 7.35
N PHE A 212 -2.60 6.52 6.43
CA PHE A 212 -1.67 5.58 5.86
C PHE A 212 -0.87 6.25 4.76
N LYS A 213 0.40 5.85 4.64
CA LYS A 213 1.34 6.36 3.66
C LYS A 213 2.10 5.20 3.06
N ARG A 214 2.23 5.19 1.73
CA ARG A 214 3.07 4.22 1.03
C ARG A 214 3.89 4.94 -0.02
N GLN A 215 5.20 4.75 0.02
CA GLN A 215 6.08 5.26 -1.01
C GLN A 215 5.90 4.43 -2.28
N THR A 216 5.69 5.11 -3.41
CA THR A 216 5.47 4.44 -4.70
C THR A 216 6.61 4.68 -5.69
N SER A 217 7.35 5.77 -5.52
CA SER A 217 8.60 6.08 -6.24
C SER A 217 9.44 7.11 -5.46
N GLU A 218 10.53 7.61 -6.06
CA GLU A 218 11.34 8.67 -5.43
C GLU A 218 10.48 9.90 -5.12
N ARG A 219 10.49 10.33 -3.85
CA ARG A 219 9.70 11.46 -3.31
C ARG A 219 8.20 11.44 -3.59
N THR A 220 7.66 10.33 -4.08
CA THR A 220 6.23 10.18 -4.39
C THR A 220 5.60 9.17 -3.45
N TYR A 221 4.55 9.63 -2.79
CA TYR A 221 3.83 8.87 -1.77
C TYR A 221 2.35 8.84 -2.09
N LYS A 222 1.75 7.67 -1.94
CA LYS A 222 0.30 7.54 -1.83
C LYS A 222 -0.08 7.77 -0.37
N ILE A 223 -1.07 8.64 -0.13
CA ILE A 223 -1.57 9.01 1.21
C ILE A 223 -3.10 8.95 1.24
N TRP A 224 -3.65 8.34 2.29
CA TRP A 224 -5.09 8.21 2.49
C TRP A 224 -5.44 8.11 3.99
N PRO A 225 -6.64 8.52 4.40
CA PRO A 225 -7.02 8.54 5.81
C PRO A 225 -7.29 7.13 6.34
N GLU A 226 -6.90 6.86 7.59
CA GLU A 226 -7.16 5.56 8.22
C GLU A 226 -8.66 5.34 8.43
N LYS A 227 -9.36 6.39 8.84
CA LYS A 227 -10.80 6.42 9.09
C LYS A 227 -11.50 7.29 8.04
N PRO A 228 -12.77 7.00 7.70
CA PRO A 228 -13.57 7.90 6.87
C PRO A 228 -13.50 9.34 7.39
N LEU A 229 -13.24 10.28 6.49
CA LEU A 229 -13.29 11.70 6.79
C LEU A 229 -14.74 12.17 6.90
N GLU A 230 -15.01 12.97 7.92
CA GLU A 230 -16.30 13.64 8.04
C GLU A 230 -16.46 14.69 6.93
N PRO A 231 -17.70 15.06 6.57
CA PRO A 231 -17.94 16.20 5.70
C PRO A 231 -17.27 17.47 6.23
N GLY A 232 -16.52 18.15 5.38
CA GLY A 232 -15.73 19.31 5.78
C GLY A 232 -14.66 19.72 4.79
N GLU A 233 -13.81 20.63 5.26
CA GLU A 233 -12.68 21.19 4.52
C GLU A 233 -11.38 20.62 5.08
N TYR A 234 -10.48 20.23 4.19
CA TYR A 234 -9.23 19.58 4.51
C TYR A 234 -8.12 20.13 3.62
N ALA A 235 -6.88 19.89 4.02
CA ALA A 235 -5.74 20.14 3.17
C ALA A 235 -4.69 19.06 3.29
N LEU A 236 -4.01 18.78 2.18
CA LEU A 236 -2.68 18.19 2.21
C LEU A 236 -1.68 19.30 2.44
N VAL A 237 -0.81 19.12 3.43
CA VAL A 237 0.25 20.07 3.76
C VAL A 237 1.60 19.41 3.56
N GLN A 238 2.56 20.17 3.05
CA GLN A 238 3.99 19.86 3.07
C GLN A 238 4.70 21.02 3.77
N TYR A 239 5.53 20.70 4.76
CA TYR A 239 6.13 21.69 5.66
C TYR A 239 7.42 21.22 6.31
N SER A 240 8.24 22.19 6.69
CA SER A 240 9.38 22.01 7.59
C SER A 240 8.99 22.47 9.00
N GLU A 241 9.40 21.73 10.02
CA GLU A 241 9.08 22.02 11.42
C GLU A 241 9.74 23.33 11.87
N GLY A 242 8.95 24.25 12.43
CA GLY A 242 9.41 25.57 12.86
C GLY A 242 9.61 26.57 11.71
N ALA A 243 9.26 26.18 10.47
CA ALA A 243 9.34 27.02 9.30
C ALA A 243 7.93 27.39 8.79
N LEU A 244 7.77 28.63 8.31
CA LEU A 244 6.51 29.13 7.75
C LEU A 244 6.41 28.92 6.22
N ASN A 245 7.13 27.94 5.67
CA ASN A 245 7.20 27.64 4.24
C ASN A 245 6.15 26.60 3.80
N TRP A 246 4.94 26.67 4.34
CA TRP A 246 3.94 25.62 4.13
C TRP A 246 3.40 25.64 2.70
N GLN A 247 3.46 24.50 2.04
CA GLN A 247 2.77 24.25 0.78
C GLN A 247 1.46 23.52 1.10
N VAL A 248 0.36 24.02 0.57
CA VAL A 248 -0.99 23.59 0.96
C VAL A 248 -1.82 23.31 -0.28
N TRP A 249 -2.46 22.15 -0.33
CA TRP A 249 -3.43 21.77 -1.36
C TRP A 249 -4.74 21.43 -0.68
N ASP A 250 -5.75 22.27 -0.88
CA ASP A 250 -7.03 22.15 -0.21
C ASP A 250 -8.02 21.27 -1.00
N PHE A 251 -8.85 20.55 -0.25
CA PHE A 251 -9.93 19.75 -0.79
C PHE A 251 -11.07 19.70 0.22
N GLY A 252 -12.25 19.26 -0.23
CA GLY A 252 -13.33 18.99 0.71
C GLY A 252 -14.08 17.71 0.45
N ILE A 253 -14.76 17.26 1.50
CA ILE A 253 -15.52 16.02 1.59
C ILE A 253 -17.00 16.33 1.70
N GLY A 254 -17.82 15.70 0.86
CA GLY A 254 -19.26 15.93 0.79
C GLY A 254 -19.64 17.27 0.16
N ALA A 255 -20.83 17.79 0.48
CA ALA A 255 -21.25 19.12 0.05
C ALA A 255 -20.42 20.23 0.73
N PRO A 256 -20.19 21.38 0.07
CA PRO A 256 -19.56 22.52 0.73
C PRO A 256 -20.36 22.88 1.98
N ALA A 257 -19.64 23.06 3.08
CA ALA A 257 -20.29 23.25 4.37
C ALA A 257 -20.98 24.62 4.38
N LYS A 258 -22.31 24.64 4.43
CA LYS A 258 -23.14 25.86 4.54
C LYS A 258 -22.73 26.78 5.68
#